data_AF-A0A3M1F836-F1
#
_entry.id   AF-A0A3M1F836-F1
#
_cell.length_a   1.000
_cell.length_b   1.000
_cell.length_c   1.000
_cell.angle_alpha   90.00
_cell.angle_beta   90.00
_cell.angle_gamma   90.00
#
_symmetry.space_group_name_H-M   'P 1'
#
loop_
_entity.id
_entity.type
_entity.pdbx_description
1 polymer ?
#
loop_
_entity_poly.entity_id
_entity_poly.type
_entity_poly.pdbx_seq_one_letter_code
_entity_poly.pdbx_strand_id
1 'polypeptide(L)' 'MKNVKELAEVLEHLEDEVFRHHVRDDGHDFATWVRDVFKDVELAEKLARARDKHHLRLEIYKHVTKKYFREK' A
#
# COMPACT_ATOMS: atom_id res chain seq x y z
N MET A 1 2.81 -1.49 12.27
CA MET A 1 3.53 -1.88 11.05
C MET A 1 4.90 -1.25 11.03
N LYS A 2 5.96 -2.04 10.83
CA LYS A 2 7.36 -1.59 10.78
C LYS A 2 7.86 -1.37 9.36
N ASN A 3 7.19 -1.95 8.36
CA ASN A 3 7.53 -1.84 6.95
C ASN A 3 6.27 -1.96 6.07
N VAL A 4 6.42 -1.68 4.77
CA VAL A 4 5.32 -1.74 3.80
C VAL A 4 4.89 -3.16 3.45
N LYS A 5 5.72 -4.19 3.66
CA LYS A 5 5.32 -5.60 3.45
C LYS A 5 4.26 -6.03 4.49
N GLU A 6 4.41 -5.62 5.74
CA GLU A 6 3.42 -5.87 6.80
C GLU A 6 2.05 -5.25 6.45
N LEU A 7 2.01 -4.15 5.70
CA LEU A 7 0.74 -3.61 5.19
C LEU A 7 0.05 -4.60 4.24
N ALA A 8 0.80 -5.23 3.33
CA ALA A 8 0.22 -6.23 2.41
C ALA A 8 -0.30 -7.47 3.14
N GLU A 9 0.31 -7.84 4.27
CA GLU A 9 -0.14 -8.95 5.12
C GLU A 9 -1.42 -8.57 5.89
N VAL A 10 -1.50 -7.35 6.45
CA VAL A 10 -2.72 -6.87 7.12
C VAL A 10 -3.90 -6.80 6.13
N LEU A 11 -3.67 -6.30 4.91
CA LEU A 11 -4.70 -6.17 3.88
C LEU A 11 -5.33 -7.51 3.44
N GLU A 12 -4.63 -8.62 3.64
CA GLU A 12 -5.16 -9.96 3.35
C GLU A 12 -6.34 -10.32 4.24
N HIS A 13 -6.27 -9.92 5.51
CA HIS A 13 -7.25 -10.25 6.54
C HIS A 13 -8.12 -9.06 6.95
N LEU A 14 -7.88 -7.89 6.37
CA LEU A 14 -8.66 -6.69 6.66
C LEU A 14 -10.07 -6.84 6.12
N GLU A 15 -11.07 -6.63 6.98
CA GLU A 15 -12.48 -6.63 6.56
C GLU A 15 -12.75 -5.59 5.47
N ASP A 16 -13.62 -5.92 4.52
CA ASP A 16 -13.88 -5.07 3.35
C ASP A 16 -14.47 -3.71 3.74
N GLU A 17 -15.30 -3.67 4.79
CA GLU A 17 -15.86 -2.43 5.30
C GLU A 17 -14.77 -1.51 5.84
N VAL A 18 -13.85 -2.05 6.66
CA VAL A 18 -12.70 -1.31 7.19
C VAL A 18 -11.81 -0.80 6.05
N PHE A 19 -11.56 -1.63 5.03
CA PHE A 19 -10.81 -1.20 3.85
C PHE A 19 -11.48 -0.01 3.14
N ARG A 20 -12.79 -0.08 2.90
CA ARG A 20 -13.56 1.00 2.24
C ARG A 20 -13.53 2.30 3.03
N HIS A 21 -13.48 2.24 4.36
CA HIS A 21 -13.31 3.45 5.17
C HIS A 21 -11.98 4.17 4.90
N HIS A 22 -10.93 3.45 4.51
CA HIS A 22 -9.59 4.00 4.24
C HIS A 22 -9.32 4.34 2.77
N VAL A 23 -10.19 3.90 1.86
CA VAL A 23 -10.10 4.14 0.42
C VAL A 23 -11.39 4.80 -0.05
N ARG A 24 -11.35 6.14 -0.13
CA ARG A 24 -12.47 7.00 -0.53
C ARG A 24 -12.12 7.76 -1.82
N ASP A 25 -13.12 8.36 -2.44
CA ASP A 25 -12.92 9.11 -3.69
C ASP A 25 -12.04 10.37 -3.48
N ASP A 26 -12.09 10.95 -2.28
CA ASP A 26 -11.33 12.15 -1.89
C ASP A 26 -10.05 11.84 -1.12
N GLY A 27 -9.76 10.57 -0.82
CA GLY A 27 -8.68 10.23 0.08
C GLY A 27 -8.26 8.77 0.04
N HIS A 28 -6.95 8.55 0.19
CA HIS A 28 -6.37 7.22 0.26
C HIS A 28 -5.41 7.14 1.45
N ASP A 29 -5.90 6.63 2.58
CA ASP A 29 -5.18 6.66 3.86
C ASP A 29 -3.91 5.80 3.80
N PHE A 30 -3.97 4.63 3.15
CA PHE A 30 -2.78 3.78 2.96
C PHE A 30 -1.68 4.46 2.14
N ALA A 31 -2.04 5.13 1.04
CA ALA A 31 -1.09 5.88 0.20
C ALA A 31 -0.48 7.05 0.99
N THR A 32 -1.31 7.78 1.73
CA THR A 32 -0.90 8.89 2.60
C THR A 32 0.07 8.40 3.67
N TRP A 33 -0.24 7.30 4.36
CA TRP A 33 0.63 6.70 5.36
C TRP A 33 1.96 6.25 4.76
N VAL A 34 1.95 5.59 3.59
CA VAL A 34 3.19 5.19 2.89
C VAL A 34 4.07 6.40 2.55
N ARG A 35 3.47 7.46 2.02
CA ARG A 35 4.16 8.72 1.72
C ARG A 35 4.73 9.38 2.97
N ASP A 36 3.94 9.48 4.03
CA ASP A 36 4.29 10.34 5.16
C ASP A 36 5.19 9.63 6.17
N VAL A 37 5.07 8.31 6.34
CA VAL A 37 5.87 7.52 7.29
C VAL A 37 7.13 6.93 6.64
N PHE A 38 7.04 6.36 5.44
CA PHE A 38 8.19 5.73 4.79
C PHE A 38 8.87 6.62 3.75
N LYS A 39 8.30 7.80 3.46
CA LYS A 39 8.79 8.71 2.42
C LYS A 39 8.91 8.05 1.04
N ASP A 40 8.12 7.00 0.80
CA ASP A 40 8.13 6.24 -0.45
C ASP A 40 7.08 6.78 -1.42
N VAL A 41 7.43 7.89 -2.08
CA VAL A 41 6.52 8.61 -2.99
C VAL A 41 6.13 7.74 -4.19
N GLU A 42 7.07 6.97 -4.75
CA GLU A 42 6.80 6.07 -5.89
C GLU A 42 5.72 5.03 -5.53
N LEU A 43 5.83 4.40 -4.36
CA LEU A 43 4.81 3.46 -3.92
C LEU A 43 3.48 4.17 -3.63
N ALA A 44 3.52 5.29 -2.90
CA ALA A 44 2.32 6.03 -2.53
C ALA A 44 1.46 6.41 -3.75
N GLU A 45 2.09 6.88 -4.84
CA GLU A 45 1.38 7.23 -6.08
C GLU A 45 0.70 6.04 -6.75
N LYS A 46 1.31 4.85 -6.69
CA LYS A 46 0.70 3.61 -7.20
C LYS A 46 -0.49 3.20 -6.32
N LEU A 47 -0.32 3.25 -5.00
CA LEU A 47 -1.38 2.89 -4.05
C LEU A 47 -2.57 3.83 -4.18
N ALA A 48 -2.37 5.13 -4.40
CA ALA A 48 -3.45 6.12 -4.52
C ALA A 48 -4.48 5.79 -5.63
N ARG A 49 -4.11 4.95 -6.60
CA ARG A 49 -4.96 4.52 -7.72
C ARG A 49 -5.66 3.18 -7.48
N ALA A 50 -5.25 2.42 -6.49
CA ALA A 50 -5.85 1.13 -6.18
C ALA A 50 -7.21 1.33 -5.47
N ARG A 51 -8.18 0.48 -5.78
CA ARG A 51 -9.55 0.53 -5.22
C ARG A 51 -10.01 -0.80 -4.64
N ASP A 52 -9.21 -1.84 -4.77
CA ASP A 52 -9.44 -3.15 -4.14
C ASP A 52 -8.18 -3.64 -3.41
N LYS A 53 -8.39 -4.47 -2.38
CA LYS A 53 -7.32 -5.00 -1.52
C LYS A 53 -6.27 -5.78 -2.31
N HIS A 54 -6.71 -6.56 -3.31
CA HIS A 54 -5.81 -7.42 -4.07
C HIS A 54 -4.84 -6.59 -4.92
N HIS A 55 -5.34 -5.60 -5.66
CA HIS A 55 -4.52 -4.68 -6.44
C HIS A 55 -3.55 -3.92 -5.54
N LEU A 56 -4.02 -3.45 -4.39
CA LEU A 56 -3.17 -2.71 -3.46
C LEU A 56 -2.01 -3.58 -2.91
N ARG A 57 -2.30 -4.82 -2.53
CA ARG A 57 -1.27 -5.81 -2.13
C ARG A 57 -0.29 -6.10 -3.26
N LEU A 58 -0.79 -6.27 -4.48
CA LEU A 58 0.05 -6.55 -5.64
C LEU A 58 1.04 -5.42 -5.92
N GLU A 59 0.62 -4.16 -5.83
CA GLU A 59 1.52 -3.01 -6.01
C GLU A 59 2.59 -2.93 -4.92
N ILE A 60 2.24 -3.26 -3.67
CA ILE A 60 3.22 -3.37 -2.57
C ILE A 60 4.26 -4.45 -2.88
N TYR A 61 3.84 -5.68 -3.21
CA TYR A 61 4.78 -6.77 -3.46
C TYR A 61 5.68 -6.48 -4.67
N LYS A 62 5.11 -6.01 -5.78
CA LYS A 62 5.90 -5.58 -6.96
C LYS A 62 6.97 -4.57 -6.56
N HIS A 63 6.62 -3.59 -5.74
CA HIS A 63 7.54 -2.53 -5.32
C HIS A 63 8.65 -3.03 -4.42
N VAL A 64 8.31 -3.84 -3.42
CA VAL A 64 9.29 -4.47 -2.50
C VAL A 64 10.27 -5.36 -3.27
N THR A 65 9.75 -6.21 -4.17
CA THR A 65 10.59 -7.08 -5.01
C THR A 65 11.49 -6.26 -5.93
N LYS A 66 10.96 -5.22 -6.58
CA LYS A 66 11.73 -4.32 -7.45
C LYS A 66 12.86 -3.62 -6.71
N LYS A 67 12.63 -3.15 -5.48
CA LYS A 67 13.68 -2.53 -4.64
C LYS A 67 14.75 -3.52 -4.25
N TYR A 68 14.37 -4.71 -3.80
CA TYR A 68 15.32 -5.77 -3.45
C TYR A 68 16.31 -6.11 -4.57
N PHE A 69 15.84 -6.19 -5.83
CA PHE A 69 16.71 -6.45 -6.98
C PHE A 69 17.56 -5.25 -7.43
N ARG A 70 17.21 -4.02 -7.04
CA ARG A 70 18.01 -2.82 -7.35
C ARG A 70 19.14 -2.59 -6.35
N GLU A 71 18.99 -3.08 -5.14
CA GLU A 71 19.93 -2.90 -4.02
C GLU A 71 20.98 -4.02 -3.94
N LYS A 72 20.87 -5.05 -4.79
CA LYS A 72 21.90 -6.06 -5.04
C LYS A 72 22.80 -5.67 -6.20
#